data_AF-A0A5R9P0S4-F1
#
_entry.id   AF-A0A5R9P0S4-F1
#
_cell.length_a   1.000
_cell.length_b   1.000
_cell.length_c   1.000
_cell.angle_alpha   90.00
_cell.angle_beta   90.00
_cell.angle_gamma   90.00
#
_symmetry.space_group_name_H-M   'P 1'
#
loop_
_entity.id
_entity.type
_entity.pdbx_description
1 polymer ?
#
loop_
_entity_poly.entity_id
_entity_poly.type
_entity_poly.pdbx_seq_one_letter_code
_entity_poly.pdbx_strand_id
1 'polypeptide(L)'
;MRYIPFYVWFMIVLTGLYLSVEVPFATYLVHIVGGQSSTADIHKVEEFGRLLTGVAVFIAILGLMVPRFAASRATVKQVLFTSIMTGAITIFGTFHLLNFYGTLSAELASEDELRSAYVGMLARRVVAENGAGDLRPGENDAAWRAFVATAASTSNISNLIAATGSNVKQLVADETVRTVGISSQMRERFFGASFDKVRRSYNDYVDGSNAYSSAMRNVEKDGSREWDKYITELRERYPEGIPRRGWTTASIRNKVKQRLPVSSEWDIVDRNGFMVAYRQVAVKEVKLAYADKITSLLGSDAFLEPGLSFHAFLADNDVQKVVRTNIKRDLGIDIGNAVVAPNMSSASFDANVYRPYISKVANDLADVAINNDARLSGTQLDLAKKAYQAATLPATALLLSLAGAALHVFKFTSYLAQAYGFMRGSLRLSHGRFKFATGTAVLLCGVSMMLIMGDRVTPTATYRAISNDGIYSTVVRNAVSIQPSFETFSTALATTGLWSVVSTTLPNPEPYLANVSRETTASTVADADPTEAETGLTNIPIPTPRPKA
;
A
#
# COMPACT_ATOMS: atom_id res chain seq x y z
N MET A 1 -5.50 -58.15 14.03
CA MET A 1 -5.77 -56.70 14.18
C MET A 1 -7.05 -56.36 13.42
N ARG A 2 -7.98 -55.61 14.02
CA ARG A 2 -9.22 -55.21 13.33
C ARG A 2 -8.91 -54.09 12.33
N TYR A 3 -9.34 -54.28 11.08
CA TYR A 3 -9.05 -53.40 9.95
C TYR A 3 -9.71 -52.03 10.11
N ILE A 4 -8.92 -50.96 10.14
CA ILE A 4 -9.40 -49.59 10.01
C ILE A 4 -9.34 -49.23 8.53
N PRO A 5 -10.45 -48.78 7.90
CA PRO A 5 -10.41 -48.39 6.50
C PRO A 5 -9.39 -47.28 6.25
N PHE A 6 -8.58 -47.42 5.19
CA PHE A 6 -7.56 -46.45 4.80
C PHE A 6 -8.08 -45.01 4.75
N TYR A 7 -9.32 -44.83 4.26
CA TYR A 7 -9.92 -43.51 4.14
C TYR A 7 -10.11 -42.78 5.48
N VAL A 8 -10.33 -43.53 6.57
CA VAL A 8 -10.48 -42.94 7.92
C VAL A 8 -9.14 -42.37 8.36
N TRP A 9 -8.06 -43.14 8.21
CA TRP A 9 -6.70 -42.68 8.49
C TRP A 9 -6.29 -41.50 7.63
N PHE A 10 -6.55 -41.59 6.32
CA PHE A 10 -6.29 -40.50 5.39
C PHE A 10 -6.96 -39.19 5.83
N MET A 11 -8.26 -39.24 6.18
CA MET A 11 -8.99 -38.05 6.61
C MET A 11 -8.53 -37.52 7.98
N ILE A 12 -8.12 -38.40 8.92
CA ILE A 12 -7.52 -37.99 10.20
C ILE A 12 -6.24 -37.20 9.93
N VAL A 13 -5.32 -37.77 9.15
CA VAL A 13 -4.03 -37.14 8.85
C VAL A 13 -4.26 -35.82 8.11
N LEU A 14 -5.07 -35.81 7.05
CA LEU A 14 -5.32 -34.60 6.27
C LEU A 14 -5.95 -33.48 7.11
N THR A 15 -6.96 -33.80 7.92
CA THR A 15 -7.63 -32.79 8.77
C THR A 15 -6.71 -32.33 9.92
N GLY A 16 -5.91 -33.23 10.49
CA GLY A 16 -4.93 -32.89 11.52
C GLY A 16 -3.81 -31.98 11.01
N LEU A 17 -3.28 -32.26 9.81
CA LEU A 17 -2.30 -31.39 9.14
C LEU A 17 -2.88 -29.99 8.89
N TYR A 18 -4.11 -29.92 8.39
CA TYR A 18 -4.81 -28.65 8.19
C TYR A 18 -5.02 -27.88 9.50
N LEU A 19 -5.51 -28.53 10.56
CA LEU A 19 -5.71 -27.90 11.87
C LEU A 19 -4.38 -27.38 12.46
N SER A 20 -3.27 -28.07 12.20
CA SER A 20 -1.92 -27.65 12.63
C SER A 20 -1.43 -26.38 11.93
N VAL A 21 -2.12 -25.93 10.87
CA VAL A 21 -1.87 -24.66 10.18
C VAL A 21 -2.97 -23.63 10.50
N GLU A 22 -4.24 -24.03 10.44
CA GLU A 22 -5.40 -23.16 10.65
C GLU A 22 -5.44 -22.54 12.05
N VAL A 23 -5.21 -23.33 13.10
CA VAL A 23 -5.30 -22.83 14.47
C VAL A 23 -4.17 -21.83 14.78
N PRO A 24 -2.89 -22.10 14.43
CA PRO A 24 -1.84 -21.09 14.48
C PRO A 24 -2.10 -19.86 13.63
N PHE A 25 -2.66 -20.03 12.44
CA PHE A 25 -3.02 -18.91 11.57
C PHE A 25 -4.06 -17.98 12.23
N ALA A 26 -5.09 -18.53 12.86
CA ALA A 26 -6.13 -17.76 13.53
C ALA A 26 -5.57 -16.85 14.64
N THR A 27 -4.62 -17.34 15.44
CA THR A 27 -3.93 -16.52 16.47
C THR A 27 -2.99 -15.50 15.84
N TYR A 28 -2.28 -15.90 14.79
CA TYR A 28 -1.39 -15.01 14.05
C TYR A 28 -2.16 -13.86 13.38
N LEU A 29 -3.35 -14.12 12.83
CA LEU A 29 -4.25 -13.11 12.27
C LEU A 29 -4.61 -12.05 13.32
N VAL A 30 -4.95 -12.48 14.53
CA VAL A 30 -5.23 -11.59 15.66
C VAL A 30 -4.00 -10.75 16.01
N HIS A 31 -2.80 -11.31 15.97
CA HIS A 31 -1.57 -10.56 16.24
C HIS A 31 -1.25 -9.52 15.17
N ILE A 32 -1.44 -9.84 13.89
CA ILE A 32 -1.20 -8.90 12.79
C ILE A 32 -2.21 -7.76 12.83
N VAL A 33 -3.49 -8.11 12.91
CA VAL A 33 -4.58 -7.13 12.85
C VAL A 33 -4.64 -6.31 14.14
N GLY A 34 -4.43 -6.95 15.29
CA GLY A 34 -4.36 -6.31 16.60
C GLY A 34 -3.02 -5.64 16.91
N GLY A 35 -2.09 -5.58 15.96
CA GLY A 35 -0.75 -4.97 16.06
C GLY A 35 -0.55 -3.76 15.11
N GLN A 36 0.69 -3.29 14.97
CA GLN A 36 1.08 -2.17 14.10
C GLN A 36 1.45 -2.62 12.67
N SER A 37 0.66 -3.51 12.06
CA SER A 37 1.01 -4.07 10.75
C SER A 37 0.75 -3.12 9.58
N SER A 38 1.61 -3.16 8.56
CA SER A 38 1.40 -2.35 7.35
C SER A 38 0.19 -2.81 6.53
N THR A 39 -0.34 -1.94 5.65
CA THR A 39 -1.44 -2.34 4.73
C THR A 39 -1.02 -3.50 3.81
N ALA A 40 0.24 -3.53 3.39
CA ALA A 40 0.77 -4.62 2.58
C ALA A 40 0.81 -5.94 3.37
N ASP A 41 1.14 -5.87 4.66
CA ASP A 41 1.17 -7.04 5.54
C ASP A 41 -0.23 -7.60 5.77
N ILE A 42 -1.20 -6.73 6.09
CA ILE A 42 -2.60 -7.11 6.24
C ILE A 42 -3.12 -7.76 4.96
N HIS A 43 -2.80 -7.19 3.79
CA HIS A 43 -3.23 -7.74 2.50
C HIS A 43 -2.67 -9.14 2.24
N LYS A 44 -1.36 -9.35 2.47
CA LYS A 44 -0.74 -10.68 2.32
C LYS A 44 -1.37 -11.72 3.26
N VAL A 45 -1.63 -11.32 4.50
CA VAL A 45 -2.26 -12.20 5.50
C VAL A 45 -3.70 -12.52 5.11
N GLU A 46 -4.43 -11.56 4.55
CA GLU A 46 -5.78 -11.76 4.03
C GLU A 46 -5.79 -12.73 2.83
N GLU A 47 -4.89 -12.55 1.86
CA GLU A 47 -4.75 -13.47 0.72
C GLU A 47 -4.50 -14.89 1.18
N PHE A 48 -3.59 -15.06 2.16
CA PHE A 48 -3.33 -16.36 2.76
C PHE A 48 -4.55 -16.93 3.48
N GLY A 49 -5.28 -16.11 4.26
CA GLY A 49 -6.51 -16.54 4.94
C GLY A 49 -7.63 -16.98 3.98
N ARG A 50 -7.78 -16.31 2.84
CA ARG A 50 -8.73 -16.70 1.78
C ARG A 50 -8.36 -18.03 1.15
N LEU A 51 -7.06 -18.25 0.88
CA LEU A 51 -6.54 -19.52 0.39
C LEU A 51 -6.83 -20.65 1.38
N LEU A 52 -6.53 -20.41 2.66
CA LEU A 52 -6.71 -21.37 3.74
C LEU A 52 -8.19 -21.75 3.94
N THR A 53 -9.09 -20.76 3.83
CA THR A 53 -10.54 -21.00 3.82
C THR A 53 -10.97 -21.87 2.63
N GLY A 54 -10.39 -21.63 1.45
CA GLY A 54 -10.61 -22.50 0.28
C GLY A 54 -10.16 -23.94 0.50
N VAL A 55 -9.02 -24.15 1.16
CA VAL A 55 -8.54 -25.48 1.57
C VAL A 55 -9.49 -26.12 2.59
N ALA A 56 -10.02 -25.35 3.53
CA ALA A 56 -11.02 -25.82 4.49
C ALA A 56 -12.26 -26.38 3.78
N VAL A 57 -12.82 -25.60 2.84
CA VAL A 57 -13.99 -25.99 2.02
C VAL A 57 -13.67 -27.24 1.19
N PHE A 58 -12.48 -27.32 0.59
CA PHE A 58 -12.04 -28.50 -0.12
C PHE A 58 -12.02 -29.75 0.78
N ILE A 59 -11.39 -29.69 1.95
CA ILE A 59 -11.32 -30.82 2.90
C ILE A 59 -12.72 -31.18 3.43
N ALA A 60 -13.59 -30.18 3.60
CA ALA A 60 -14.98 -30.39 3.98
C ALA A 60 -15.70 -31.26 2.95
N ILE A 61 -15.62 -30.89 1.67
CA ILE A 61 -16.22 -31.61 0.55
C ILE A 61 -15.56 -32.98 0.34
N LEU A 62 -14.23 -33.06 0.42
CA LEU A 62 -13.49 -34.29 0.26
C LEU A 62 -13.91 -35.36 1.27
N GLY A 63 -14.16 -34.96 2.53
CA GLY A 63 -14.67 -35.89 3.55
C GLY A 63 -16.07 -36.46 3.28
N LEU A 64 -16.85 -35.82 2.40
CA LEU A 64 -18.14 -36.35 1.90
C LEU A 64 -17.94 -37.28 0.70
N MET A 65 -16.96 -37.00 -0.16
CA MET A 65 -16.70 -37.75 -1.39
C MET A 65 -15.91 -39.03 -1.14
N VAL A 66 -14.90 -39.00 -0.29
CA VAL A 66 -13.98 -40.12 -0.03
C VAL A 66 -14.69 -41.41 0.42
N PRO A 67 -15.67 -41.38 1.35
CA PRO A 67 -16.44 -42.57 1.70
C PRO A 67 -17.25 -43.13 0.52
N ARG A 68 -17.74 -42.27 -0.39
CA ARG A 68 -18.48 -42.68 -1.58
C ARG A 68 -17.56 -43.37 -2.58
N PHE A 69 -16.34 -42.86 -2.79
CA PHE A 69 -15.35 -43.52 -3.64
C PHE A 69 -14.94 -44.89 -3.11
N ALA A 70 -14.79 -45.02 -1.79
CA ALA A 70 -14.53 -46.31 -1.15
C ALA A 70 -15.69 -47.30 -1.36
N ALA A 71 -16.94 -46.82 -1.27
CA ALA A 71 -18.13 -47.64 -1.51
C ALA A 71 -18.30 -48.04 -2.99
N SER A 72 -18.03 -47.13 -3.93
CA SER A 72 -18.16 -47.37 -5.37
C SER A 72 -16.96 -48.09 -5.99
N ARG A 73 -15.94 -48.44 -5.20
CA ARG A 73 -14.68 -49.05 -5.66
C ARG A 73 -14.03 -48.26 -6.81
N ALA A 74 -14.10 -46.93 -6.74
CA ALA A 74 -13.51 -46.05 -7.73
C ALA A 74 -12.00 -46.32 -7.89
N THR A 75 -11.51 -46.24 -9.13
CA THR A 75 -10.07 -46.42 -9.40
C THR A 75 -9.25 -45.28 -8.80
N VAL A 76 -8.00 -45.55 -8.41
CA VAL A 76 -7.09 -44.52 -7.87
C VAL A 76 -6.98 -43.30 -8.81
N LYS A 77 -6.95 -43.54 -10.12
CA LYS A 77 -6.92 -42.46 -11.14
C LYS A 77 -8.16 -41.57 -11.08
N GLN A 78 -9.35 -42.15 -10.96
CA GLN A 78 -10.61 -41.39 -10.84
C GLN A 78 -10.66 -40.60 -9.54
N VAL A 79 -10.23 -41.19 -8.43
CA VAL A 79 -10.18 -40.51 -7.12
C VAL A 79 -9.22 -39.33 -7.18
N LEU A 80 -8.03 -39.51 -7.75
CA LEU A 80 -7.03 -38.46 -7.87
C LEU A 80 -7.51 -37.33 -8.78
N PHE A 81 -7.98 -37.65 -9.98
CA PHE A 81 -8.50 -36.66 -10.94
C PHE A 81 -9.64 -35.85 -10.33
N THR A 82 -10.62 -36.53 -9.73
CA THR A 82 -11.77 -35.85 -9.13
C THR A 82 -11.34 -34.99 -7.94
N SER A 83 -10.43 -35.47 -7.09
CA SER A 83 -9.95 -34.70 -5.94
C SER A 83 -9.17 -33.45 -6.38
N ILE A 84 -8.34 -33.55 -7.42
CA ILE A 84 -7.61 -32.40 -7.98
C ILE A 84 -8.59 -31.38 -8.58
N MET A 85 -9.55 -31.83 -9.39
CA MET A 85 -10.56 -30.93 -10.00
C MET A 85 -11.43 -30.27 -8.93
N THR A 86 -11.92 -31.03 -7.95
CA THR A 86 -12.67 -30.47 -6.82
C THR A 86 -11.81 -29.49 -6.02
N GLY A 87 -10.55 -29.82 -5.74
CA GLY A 87 -9.61 -28.92 -5.06
C GLY A 87 -9.41 -27.62 -5.82
N ALA A 88 -9.10 -27.69 -7.11
CA ALA A 88 -8.94 -26.51 -7.96
C ALA A 88 -10.20 -25.63 -7.95
N ILE A 89 -11.38 -26.21 -8.18
CA ILE A 89 -12.65 -25.47 -8.23
C ILE A 89 -12.98 -24.84 -6.88
N THR A 90 -12.85 -25.60 -5.79
CA THR A 90 -13.28 -25.13 -4.45
C THR A 90 -12.33 -24.11 -3.87
N ILE A 91 -11.01 -24.30 -4.02
CA ILE A 91 -10.00 -23.35 -3.54
C ILE A 91 -10.10 -22.04 -4.35
N PHE A 92 -10.05 -22.14 -5.69
CA PHE A 92 -10.15 -20.97 -6.57
C PHE A 92 -11.48 -20.24 -6.40
N GLY A 93 -12.60 -20.99 -6.40
CA GLY A 93 -13.94 -20.44 -6.25
C GLY A 93 -14.12 -19.72 -4.90
N THR A 94 -13.68 -20.32 -3.80
CA THR A 94 -13.77 -19.70 -2.46
C THR A 94 -12.90 -18.45 -2.38
N PHE A 95 -11.67 -18.50 -2.91
CA PHE A 95 -10.76 -17.35 -2.92
C PHE A 95 -11.40 -16.14 -3.65
N HIS A 96 -11.91 -16.36 -4.85
CA HIS A 96 -12.53 -15.30 -5.63
C HIS A 96 -13.87 -14.83 -5.05
N LEU A 97 -14.66 -15.73 -4.47
CA LEU A 97 -15.91 -15.36 -3.80
C LEU A 97 -15.67 -14.46 -2.60
N LEU A 98 -14.66 -14.77 -1.77
CA LEU A 98 -14.29 -13.93 -0.62
C LEU A 98 -13.71 -12.59 -1.06
N ASN A 99 -12.89 -12.56 -2.10
CA ASN A 99 -12.38 -11.31 -2.68
C ASN A 99 -13.54 -10.43 -3.18
N PHE A 100 -14.47 -11.03 -3.92
CA PHE A 100 -15.65 -10.34 -4.44
C PHE A 100 -16.56 -9.83 -3.31
N TYR A 101 -16.75 -10.62 -2.26
CA TYR A 101 -17.50 -10.20 -1.07
C TYR A 101 -16.87 -8.96 -0.41
N GLY A 102 -15.55 -8.92 -0.24
CA GLY A 102 -14.87 -7.77 0.34
C GLY A 102 -14.99 -6.49 -0.48
N THR A 103 -14.99 -6.59 -1.81
CA THR A 103 -15.23 -5.44 -2.68
C THR A 103 -16.69 -5.03 -2.70
N LEU A 104 -17.61 -5.99 -2.82
CA LEU A 104 -19.04 -5.72 -2.95
C LEU A 104 -19.64 -5.17 -1.66
N SER A 105 -19.21 -5.66 -0.50
CA SER A 105 -19.70 -5.19 0.80
C SER A 105 -19.42 -3.69 1.02
N ALA A 106 -18.27 -3.19 0.56
CA ALA A 106 -17.96 -1.76 0.63
C ALA A 106 -18.71 -0.92 -0.42
N GLU A 107 -19.04 -1.50 -1.57
CA GLU A 107 -19.86 -0.85 -2.61
C GLU A 107 -21.34 -0.74 -2.22
N LEU A 108 -21.85 -1.72 -1.46
CA LEU A 108 -23.24 -1.75 -1.01
C LEU A 108 -23.46 -1.07 0.35
N ALA A 109 -22.39 -0.76 1.09
CA ALA A 109 -22.49 -0.06 2.36
C ALA A 109 -23.09 1.34 2.18
N SER A 110 -23.96 1.73 3.11
CA SER A 110 -24.51 3.08 3.18
C SER A 110 -23.43 4.10 3.52
N GLU A 111 -23.63 5.38 3.16
CA GLU A 111 -22.67 6.44 3.48
C GLU A 111 -22.45 6.58 5.00
N ASP A 112 -23.49 6.34 5.80
CA ASP A 112 -23.40 6.35 7.27
C ASP A 112 -22.51 5.21 7.80
N GLU A 113 -22.64 3.99 7.24
CA GLU A 113 -21.77 2.85 7.60
C GLU A 113 -20.32 3.11 7.21
N LEU A 114 -20.09 3.72 6.03
CA LEU A 114 -18.75 4.08 5.56
C LEU A 114 -18.09 5.13 6.47
N ARG A 115 -18.82 6.18 6.86
CA ARG A 115 -18.33 7.20 7.81
C ARG A 115 -18.09 6.62 9.19
N SER A 116 -19.04 5.83 9.69
CA SER A 116 -18.93 5.16 10.99
C SER A 116 -17.71 4.25 11.06
N ALA A 117 -17.46 3.45 10.02
CA ALA A 117 -16.27 2.60 9.96
C ALA A 117 -14.98 3.42 9.88
N TYR A 118 -14.98 4.53 9.14
CA TYR A 118 -13.85 5.45 9.09
C TYR A 118 -13.50 6.01 10.47
N VAL A 119 -14.47 6.61 11.16
CA VAL A 119 -14.28 7.14 12.51
C VAL A 119 -13.94 6.02 13.51
N GLY A 120 -14.57 4.85 13.37
CA GLY A 120 -14.29 3.67 14.18
C GLY A 120 -12.86 3.18 14.07
N MET A 121 -12.25 3.26 12.88
CA MET A 121 -10.83 2.94 12.68
C MET A 121 -9.91 3.96 13.38
N LEU A 122 -10.26 5.24 13.39
CA LEU A 122 -9.52 6.26 14.15
C LEU A 122 -9.62 6.00 15.66
N ALA A 123 -10.83 5.74 16.16
CA ALA A 123 -11.06 5.45 17.58
C ALA A 123 -10.36 4.16 18.03
N ARG A 124 -10.48 3.07 17.23
CA ARG A 124 -9.81 1.79 17.46
C ARG A 124 -8.32 1.97 17.69
N ARG A 125 -7.67 2.86 16.95
CA ARG A 125 -6.24 3.12 17.09
C ARG A 125 -5.91 3.70 18.47
N VAL A 126 -6.64 4.74 18.89
CA VAL A 126 -6.45 5.35 20.22
C VAL A 126 -6.69 4.33 21.32
N VAL A 127 -7.70 3.47 21.15
CA VAL A 127 -7.98 2.35 22.05
C VAL A 127 -6.80 1.39 22.09
N ALA A 128 -6.25 0.99 20.94
CA ALA A 128 -5.12 0.06 20.85
C ALA A 128 -3.87 0.57 21.58
N GLU A 129 -3.57 1.87 21.44
CA GLU A 129 -2.39 2.52 22.01
C GLU A 129 -2.56 2.87 23.50
N ASN A 130 -3.74 3.36 23.91
CA ASN A 130 -3.93 3.98 25.24
C ASN A 130 -4.97 3.27 26.13
N GLY A 131 -5.75 2.34 25.59
CA GLY A 131 -6.93 1.81 26.27
C GLY A 131 -8.15 2.73 26.15
N ALA A 132 -9.22 2.36 26.86
CA ALA A 132 -10.48 3.13 26.91
C ALA A 132 -11.24 2.80 28.20
N GLY A 133 -11.62 3.80 29.00
CA GLY A 133 -12.31 3.58 30.27
C GLY A 133 -11.52 2.67 31.23
N ASP A 134 -12.07 1.49 31.54
CA ASP A 134 -11.43 0.41 32.33
C ASP A 134 -10.68 -0.63 31.47
N LEU A 135 -10.72 -0.51 30.14
CA LEU A 135 -9.89 -1.29 29.23
C LEU A 135 -8.46 -0.77 29.22
N ARG A 136 -7.50 -1.68 29.35
CA ARG A 136 -6.07 -1.38 29.38
C ARG A 136 -5.33 -2.19 28.32
N PRO A 137 -4.34 -1.60 27.63
CA PRO A 137 -3.51 -2.33 26.70
C PRO A 137 -2.78 -3.48 27.40
N GLY A 138 -2.79 -4.66 26.76
CA GLY A 138 -2.01 -5.82 27.18
C GLY A 138 -1.16 -6.30 26.02
N GLU A 139 0.16 -6.09 26.08
CA GLU A 139 1.06 -6.45 24.97
C GLU A 139 0.95 -7.93 24.62
N ASN A 140 0.90 -8.83 25.61
CA ASN A 140 0.77 -10.28 25.42
C ASN A 140 -0.64 -10.80 25.77
N ASP A 141 -1.66 -9.95 25.65
CA ASP A 141 -3.04 -10.35 25.89
C ASP A 141 -3.76 -10.64 24.56
N ALA A 142 -3.98 -11.92 24.26
CA ALA A 142 -4.67 -12.33 23.04
C ALA A 142 -6.12 -11.83 22.95
N ALA A 143 -6.80 -11.68 24.09
CA ALA A 143 -8.15 -11.10 24.10
C ALA A 143 -8.10 -9.61 23.78
N TRP A 144 -7.10 -8.88 24.31
CA TRP A 144 -6.87 -7.47 23.94
C TRP A 144 -6.65 -7.31 22.43
N ARG A 145 -5.74 -8.10 21.85
CA ARG A 145 -5.44 -8.04 20.40
C ARG A 145 -6.67 -8.35 19.56
N ALA A 146 -7.48 -9.35 19.94
CA ALA A 146 -8.70 -9.69 19.21
C ALA A 146 -9.80 -8.64 19.37
N PHE A 147 -9.92 -8.03 20.55
CA PHE A 147 -10.80 -6.89 20.75
C PHE A 147 -10.39 -5.73 19.85
N VAL A 148 -9.13 -5.29 19.89
CA VAL A 148 -8.63 -4.22 19.02
C VAL A 148 -8.87 -4.56 17.55
N ALA A 149 -8.61 -5.81 17.14
CA ALA A 149 -8.81 -6.28 15.78
C ALA A 149 -10.25 -6.13 15.26
N THR A 150 -11.23 -6.16 16.16
CA THR A 150 -12.67 -6.19 15.84
C THR A 150 -13.45 -4.97 16.33
N ALA A 151 -12.83 -4.09 17.13
CA ALA A 151 -13.52 -2.99 17.80
C ALA A 151 -14.24 -2.05 16.82
N ALA A 152 -13.64 -1.76 15.66
CA ALA A 152 -14.21 -0.85 14.66
C ALA A 152 -15.48 -1.39 13.97
N SER A 153 -15.72 -2.70 13.97
CA SER A 153 -16.91 -3.31 13.35
C SER A 153 -17.95 -3.78 14.35
N THR A 154 -17.56 -3.96 15.61
CA THR A 154 -18.43 -4.57 16.64
C THR A 154 -18.85 -3.60 17.74
N SER A 155 -18.20 -2.45 17.83
CA SER A 155 -18.54 -1.45 18.83
C SER A 155 -19.56 -0.45 18.29
N ASN A 156 -20.37 0.09 19.19
CA ASN A 156 -21.04 1.36 19.02
C ASN A 156 -19.96 2.46 18.98
N ILE A 157 -19.74 3.02 17.80
CA ILE A 157 -18.66 3.97 17.55
C ILE A 157 -18.76 5.22 18.44
N SER A 158 -19.98 5.69 18.73
CA SER A 158 -20.19 6.85 19.63
C SER A 158 -19.72 6.54 21.04
N ASN A 159 -20.07 5.37 21.58
CA ASN A 159 -19.64 4.93 22.90
C ASN A 159 -18.13 4.63 22.92
N LEU A 160 -17.58 4.08 21.83
CA LEU A 160 -16.15 3.82 21.69
C LEU A 160 -15.35 5.12 21.79
N ILE A 161 -15.76 6.16 21.06
CA ILE A 161 -15.15 7.49 21.12
C ILE A 161 -15.28 8.09 22.52
N ALA A 162 -16.47 8.02 23.13
CA ALA A 162 -16.66 8.52 24.49
C ALA A 162 -15.75 7.81 25.50
N ALA A 163 -15.53 6.50 25.33
CA ALA A 163 -14.67 5.70 26.19
C ALA A 163 -13.17 6.02 26.04
N THR A 164 -12.72 6.55 24.89
CA THR A 164 -11.33 7.04 24.74
C THR A 164 -11.11 8.40 25.42
N GLY A 165 -12.19 9.09 25.82
CA GLY A 165 -12.12 10.47 26.31
C GLY A 165 -11.81 11.49 25.21
N SER A 166 -11.80 11.07 23.94
CA SER A 166 -11.58 11.94 22.79
C SER A 166 -12.90 12.31 22.12
N ASN A 167 -12.86 13.30 21.22
CA ASN A 167 -13.92 13.56 20.25
C ASN A 167 -13.41 13.36 18.82
N VAL A 168 -14.31 13.33 17.83
CA VAL A 168 -13.94 13.10 16.42
C VAL A 168 -12.91 14.12 15.91
N LYS A 169 -12.99 15.39 16.33
CA LYS A 169 -12.01 16.42 15.93
C LYS A 169 -10.61 16.11 16.45
N GLN A 170 -10.50 15.66 17.71
CA GLN A 170 -9.23 15.24 18.28
C GLN A 170 -8.68 14.00 17.59
N LEU A 171 -9.53 13.00 17.29
CA LEU A 171 -9.13 11.80 16.55
C LEU A 171 -8.59 12.15 15.15
N VAL A 172 -9.23 13.09 14.46
CA VAL A 172 -8.75 13.60 13.16
C VAL A 172 -7.43 14.37 13.31
N ALA A 173 -7.29 15.22 14.34
CA ALA A 173 -6.06 15.96 14.57
C ALA A 173 -4.87 15.04 14.86
N ASP A 174 -5.06 14.07 15.78
CA ASP A 174 -4.05 13.06 16.12
C ASP A 174 -3.65 12.27 14.87
N GLU A 175 -4.63 11.86 14.06
CA GLU A 175 -4.39 11.13 12.82
C GLU A 175 -3.66 11.96 11.75
N THR A 176 -3.95 13.25 11.69
CA THR A 176 -3.31 14.20 10.77
C THR A 176 -1.82 14.33 11.11
N VAL A 177 -1.51 14.63 12.37
CA VAL A 177 -0.12 14.79 12.85
C VAL A 177 0.67 13.52 12.60
N ARG A 178 0.05 12.37 12.84
CA ARG A 178 0.69 11.09 12.62
C ARG A 178 0.92 10.76 11.14
N THR A 179 -0.04 11.07 10.26
CA THR A 179 0.07 10.84 8.82
C THR A 179 1.16 11.72 8.21
N VAL A 180 1.18 13.00 8.57
CA VAL A 180 2.12 13.97 8.02
C VAL A 180 3.49 13.89 8.71
N GLY A 181 3.51 13.55 9.99
CA GLY A 181 4.68 13.66 10.87
C GLY A 181 4.93 15.11 11.32
N ILE A 182 5.94 15.30 12.17
CA ILE A 182 6.39 16.66 12.55
C ILE A 182 7.09 17.35 11.37
N SER A 183 7.16 18.68 11.41
CA SER A 183 7.68 19.53 10.32
C SER A 183 9.08 19.12 9.85
N SER A 184 9.99 18.77 10.77
CA SER A 184 11.36 18.31 10.45
C SER A 184 11.38 16.99 9.67
N GLN A 185 10.62 15.98 10.11
CA GLN A 185 10.53 14.68 9.45
C GLN A 185 9.84 14.77 8.08
N MET A 186 8.84 15.64 7.93
CA MET A 186 8.19 15.89 6.65
C MET A 186 9.15 16.60 5.69
N ARG A 187 9.92 17.57 6.20
CA ARG A 187 10.96 18.29 5.44
C ARG A 187 12.01 17.33 4.87
N GLU A 188 12.56 16.46 5.71
CA GLU A 188 13.57 15.49 5.29
C GLU A 188 13.03 14.58 4.17
N ARG A 189 11.82 14.02 4.33
CA ARG A 189 11.18 13.20 3.31
C ARG A 189 10.89 13.97 2.03
N PHE A 190 10.40 15.21 2.15
CA PHE A 190 10.07 16.08 1.02
C PHE A 190 11.31 16.41 0.18
N PHE A 191 12.42 16.83 0.81
CA PHE A 191 13.65 17.17 0.09
C PHE A 191 14.52 15.96 -0.27
N GLY A 192 14.37 14.84 0.43
CA GLY A 192 15.04 13.58 0.11
C GLY A 192 14.47 12.93 -1.15
N ALA A 193 13.20 12.51 -1.11
CA ALA A 193 12.61 11.72 -2.19
C ALA A 193 12.05 12.56 -3.35
N SER A 194 11.43 13.72 -3.06
CA SER A 194 10.73 14.49 -4.10
C SER A 194 11.65 15.39 -4.90
N PHE A 195 12.79 15.80 -4.33
CA PHE A 195 13.74 16.69 -5.01
C PHE A 195 14.71 15.99 -5.95
N ASP A 196 14.75 14.65 -5.95
CA ASP A 196 15.49 13.87 -6.94
C ASP A 196 14.99 14.10 -8.37
N LYS A 197 13.70 14.36 -8.55
CA LYS A 197 13.15 14.75 -9.86
C LYS A 197 13.73 16.09 -10.34
N VAL A 198 13.78 17.08 -9.45
CA VAL A 198 14.31 18.41 -9.75
C VAL A 198 15.82 18.34 -10.01
N ARG A 199 16.55 17.50 -9.27
CA ARG A 199 17.97 17.25 -9.50
C ARG A 199 18.23 16.57 -10.84
N ARG A 200 17.39 15.63 -11.28
CA ARG A 200 17.45 15.06 -12.63
C ARG A 200 17.23 16.13 -13.70
N SER A 201 16.21 16.97 -13.55
CA SER A 201 15.98 18.10 -14.48
C SER A 201 17.17 19.06 -14.54
N TYR A 202 17.87 19.28 -13.42
CA TYR A 202 19.11 20.06 -13.42
C TYR A 202 20.24 19.38 -14.22
N ASN A 203 20.44 18.08 -14.06
CA ASN A 203 21.46 17.35 -14.83
C ASN A 203 21.18 17.43 -16.33
N ASP A 204 19.91 17.25 -16.74
CA ASP A 204 19.51 17.39 -18.15
C ASP A 204 19.72 18.82 -18.68
N TYR A 205 19.53 19.83 -17.82
CA TYR A 205 19.85 21.22 -18.12
C TYR A 205 21.36 21.44 -18.29
N VAL A 206 22.18 20.87 -17.39
CA VAL A 206 23.65 20.95 -17.46
C VAL A 206 24.16 20.33 -18.76
N ASP A 207 23.62 19.18 -19.16
CA ASP A 207 23.96 18.53 -20.42
C ASP A 207 23.61 19.42 -21.63
N GLY A 208 22.40 20.00 -21.64
CA GLY A 208 21.98 20.95 -22.68
C GLY A 208 22.86 22.21 -22.73
N SER A 209 23.21 22.75 -21.57
CA SER A 209 24.09 23.92 -21.43
C SER A 209 25.52 23.62 -21.89
N ASN A 210 26.04 22.43 -21.59
CA ASN A 210 27.35 21.97 -22.04
C ASN A 210 27.38 21.76 -23.55
N ALA A 211 26.31 21.17 -24.12
CA ALA A 211 26.15 21.02 -25.57
C ALA A 211 26.10 22.37 -26.28
N TYR A 212 25.31 23.33 -25.76
CA TYR A 212 25.25 24.71 -26.26
C TYR A 212 26.63 25.38 -26.24
N SER A 213 27.32 25.32 -25.09
CA SER A 213 28.64 25.94 -24.92
C SER A 213 29.69 25.31 -25.84
N SER A 214 29.64 23.98 -26.01
CA SER A 214 30.53 23.26 -26.93
C SER A 214 30.26 23.64 -28.38
N ALA A 215 29.00 23.64 -28.82
CA ALA A 215 28.61 24.02 -30.16
C ALA A 215 29.02 25.46 -30.47
N MET A 216 28.78 26.40 -29.55
CA MET A 216 29.16 27.81 -29.71
C MET A 216 30.68 27.99 -29.85
N ARG A 217 31.49 27.23 -29.11
CA ARG A 217 32.97 27.25 -29.26
C ARG A 217 33.44 26.65 -30.58
N ASN A 218 32.70 25.68 -31.12
CA ASN A 218 33.09 24.97 -32.34
C ASN A 218 32.60 25.64 -33.64
N VAL A 219 31.73 26.65 -33.59
CA VAL A 219 31.16 27.32 -34.79
C VAL A 219 32.25 27.72 -35.80
N GLU A 220 33.36 28.30 -35.35
CA GLU A 220 34.44 28.74 -36.25
C GLU A 220 35.18 27.56 -36.91
N LYS A 221 35.39 26.48 -36.13
CA LYS A 221 36.05 25.26 -36.60
C LYS A 221 35.15 24.51 -37.58
N ASP A 222 33.86 24.41 -37.28
CA ASP A 222 32.88 23.73 -38.13
C ASP A 222 32.64 24.53 -39.42
N GLY A 223 32.57 25.87 -39.33
CA GLY A 223 32.50 26.73 -40.51
C GLY A 223 33.73 26.61 -41.40
N SER A 224 34.93 26.52 -40.81
CA SER A 224 36.17 26.28 -41.57
C SER A 224 36.14 24.94 -42.30
N ARG A 225 35.63 23.88 -41.66
CA ARG A 225 35.47 22.57 -42.29
C ARG A 225 34.45 22.58 -43.42
N GLU A 226 33.31 23.25 -43.23
CA GLU A 226 32.29 23.39 -44.27
C GLU A 226 32.80 24.23 -45.45
N TRP A 227 33.63 25.24 -45.20
CA TRP A 227 34.34 25.98 -46.25
C TRP A 227 35.29 25.08 -47.04
N ASP A 228 36.13 24.30 -46.35
CA ASP A 228 37.09 23.40 -47.00
C ASP A 228 36.37 22.35 -47.86
N LYS A 229 35.27 21.80 -47.34
CA LYS A 229 34.38 20.90 -48.08
C LYS A 229 33.79 21.57 -49.32
N TYR A 230 33.23 22.78 -49.15
CA TYR A 230 32.68 23.58 -50.25
C TYR A 230 33.72 23.85 -51.36
N ILE A 231 34.94 24.26 -51.00
CA ILE A 231 36.02 24.49 -51.96
C ILE A 231 36.48 23.20 -52.63
N THR A 232 36.53 22.09 -51.89
CA THR A 232 36.89 20.78 -52.46
C THR A 232 35.85 20.34 -53.49
N GLU A 233 34.57 20.41 -53.16
CA GLU A 233 33.46 20.11 -54.08
C GLU A 233 33.49 21.00 -55.34
N LEU A 234 33.89 22.27 -55.20
CA LEU A 234 34.06 23.16 -56.34
C LEU A 234 35.24 22.77 -57.23
N ARG A 235 36.38 22.39 -56.66
CA ARG A 235 37.57 21.97 -57.43
C ARG A 235 37.34 20.65 -58.16
N GLU A 236 36.64 19.71 -57.53
CA GLU A 236 36.26 18.44 -58.17
C GLU A 236 35.31 18.66 -59.36
N ARG A 237 34.35 19.58 -59.21
CA ARG A 237 33.38 19.89 -60.27
C ARG A 237 33.98 20.73 -61.41
N TYR A 238 34.99 21.55 -61.12
CA TYR A 238 35.63 22.45 -62.07
C TYR A 238 37.16 22.28 -62.07
N PRO A 239 37.68 21.14 -62.59
CA PRO A 239 39.10 20.80 -62.52
C PRO A 239 40.00 21.78 -63.29
N GLU A 240 39.49 22.35 -64.39
CA GLU A 240 40.20 23.35 -65.22
C GLU A 240 40.24 24.75 -64.57
N GLY A 241 39.58 24.93 -63.41
CA GLY A 241 39.56 26.18 -62.67
C GLY A 241 38.16 26.64 -62.27
N ILE A 242 38.04 27.19 -61.06
CA ILE A 242 36.77 27.67 -60.50
C ILE A 242 36.30 28.91 -61.30
N PRO A 243 35.08 28.90 -61.87
CA PRO A 243 34.56 30.02 -62.65
C PRO A 243 34.38 31.25 -61.77
N ARG A 244 34.89 32.41 -62.21
CA ARG A 244 34.83 33.67 -61.45
C ARG A 244 33.79 34.67 -61.96
N ARG A 245 33.23 34.46 -63.16
CA ARG A 245 32.25 35.36 -63.80
C ARG A 245 31.20 34.55 -64.58
N GLY A 246 30.10 35.20 -64.95
CA GLY A 246 29.04 34.60 -65.79
C GLY A 246 28.02 33.73 -65.05
N TRP A 247 27.11 33.13 -65.82
CA TRP A 247 25.93 32.40 -65.33
C TRP A 247 26.25 31.24 -64.38
N THR A 248 27.36 30.53 -64.61
CA THR A 248 27.81 29.42 -63.75
C THR A 248 28.14 29.90 -62.33
N THR A 249 28.82 31.05 -62.20
CA THR A 249 29.17 31.67 -60.91
C THR A 249 27.90 32.10 -60.16
N ALA A 250 26.95 32.71 -60.88
CA ALA A 250 25.65 33.09 -60.31
C ALA A 250 24.84 31.88 -59.80
N SER A 251 24.89 30.76 -60.53
CA SER A 251 24.24 29.50 -60.13
C SER A 251 24.86 28.92 -58.84
N ILE A 252 26.19 28.90 -58.73
CA ILE A 252 26.90 28.46 -57.51
C ILE A 252 26.54 29.35 -56.32
N ARG A 253 26.59 30.68 -56.51
CA ARG A 253 26.20 31.66 -55.48
C ARG A 253 24.77 31.43 -55.00
N ASN A 254 23.82 31.24 -55.93
CA ASN A 254 22.42 30.99 -55.59
C ASN A 254 22.23 29.71 -54.78
N LYS A 255 23.00 28.65 -55.05
CA LYS A 255 22.97 27.41 -54.24
C LYS A 255 23.47 27.64 -52.81
N VAL A 256 24.55 28.41 -52.63
CA VAL A 256 25.02 28.76 -51.27
C VAL A 256 23.98 29.64 -50.57
N LYS A 257 23.38 30.59 -51.30
CA LYS A 257 22.34 31.51 -50.79
C LYS A 257 21.08 30.80 -50.27
N GLN A 258 20.78 29.60 -50.76
CA GLN A 258 19.67 28.78 -50.26
C GLN A 258 19.91 28.26 -48.83
N ARG A 259 21.17 28.20 -48.37
CA ARG A 259 21.54 27.67 -47.05
C ARG A 259 22.15 28.74 -46.14
N LEU A 260 22.91 29.67 -46.71
CA LEU A 260 23.63 30.71 -45.99
C LEU A 260 23.23 32.10 -46.51
N PRO A 261 23.05 33.11 -45.65
CA PRO A 261 22.65 34.46 -46.04
C PRO A 261 23.82 35.28 -46.63
N VAL A 262 24.46 34.77 -47.68
CA VAL A 262 25.53 35.49 -48.40
C VAL A 262 24.96 36.63 -49.27
N SER A 263 25.74 37.70 -49.45
CA SER A 263 25.39 38.87 -50.28
C SER A 263 25.12 38.47 -51.74
N SER A 264 24.27 39.24 -52.45
CA SER A 264 24.08 39.07 -53.90
C SER A 264 25.37 39.25 -54.68
N GLU A 265 26.32 40.02 -54.15
CA GLU A 265 27.63 40.30 -54.75
C GLU A 265 28.76 39.46 -54.15
N TRP A 266 28.46 38.48 -53.28
CA TRP A 266 29.48 37.64 -52.65
C TRP A 266 30.30 36.88 -53.70
N ASP A 267 31.64 36.97 -53.60
CA ASP A 267 32.55 36.20 -54.43
C ASP A 267 32.55 34.74 -53.95
N ILE A 268 32.37 33.78 -54.85
CA ILE A 268 32.26 32.35 -54.50
C ILE A 268 33.56 31.78 -53.92
N VAL A 269 34.67 32.51 -54.00
CA VAL A 269 35.94 32.18 -53.33
C VAL A 269 36.26 33.06 -52.12
N ASP A 270 35.36 33.97 -51.72
CA ASP A 270 35.50 34.80 -50.53
C ASP A 270 35.14 34.00 -49.25
N ARG A 271 36.18 33.45 -48.64
CA ARG A 271 36.10 32.71 -47.37
C ARG A 271 35.50 33.57 -46.25
N ASN A 272 35.85 34.85 -46.16
CA ASN A 272 35.42 35.67 -45.03
C ASN A 272 33.91 35.93 -45.11
N GLY A 273 33.39 36.26 -46.30
CA GLY A 273 31.95 36.39 -46.53
C GLY A 273 31.17 35.11 -46.24
N PHE A 274 31.73 33.95 -46.60
CA PHE A 274 31.15 32.65 -46.25
C PHE A 274 31.10 32.42 -44.74
N MET A 275 32.22 32.65 -44.04
CA MET A 275 32.33 32.42 -42.60
C MET A 275 31.38 33.32 -41.80
N VAL A 276 31.20 34.58 -42.22
CA VAL A 276 30.23 35.49 -41.60
C VAL A 276 28.80 34.96 -41.77
N ALA A 277 28.43 34.54 -42.98
CA ALA A 277 27.09 34.00 -43.25
C ALA A 277 26.85 32.67 -42.52
N TYR A 278 27.87 31.79 -42.48
CA TYR A 278 27.82 30.54 -41.72
C TYR A 278 27.61 30.78 -40.23
N ARG A 279 28.39 31.69 -39.63
CA ARG A 279 28.27 32.02 -38.21
C ARG A 279 26.87 32.51 -37.85
N GLN A 280 26.23 33.32 -38.70
CA GLN A 280 24.86 33.78 -38.46
C GLN A 280 23.86 32.62 -38.37
N VAL A 281 23.94 31.66 -39.30
CA VAL A 281 23.05 30.50 -39.32
C VAL A 281 23.36 29.56 -38.16
N ALA A 282 24.63 29.18 -37.97
CA ALA A 282 25.05 28.26 -36.94
C ALA A 282 24.72 28.78 -35.53
N VAL A 283 24.96 30.06 -35.23
CA VAL A 283 24.59 30.66 -33.93
C VAL A 283 23.08 30.61 -33.71
N LYS A 284 22.28 30.87 -34.76
CA LYS A 284 20.82 30.79 -34.68
C LYS A 284 20.36 29.36 -34.41
N GLU A 285 20.88 28.39 -35.15
CA GLU A 285 20.55 26.97 -34.97
C GLU A 285 20.95 26.46 -33.58
N VAL A 286 22.14 26.81 -33.09
CA VAL A 286 22.60 26.44 -31.75
C VAL A 286 21.70 27.04 -30.66
N LYS A 287 21.27 28.31 -30.82
CA LYS A 287 20.32 28.94 -29.90
C LYS A 287 18.94 28.29 -29.94
N LEU A 288 18.43 27.94 -31.13
CA LEU A 288 17.14 27.26 -31.28
C LEU A 288 17.18 25.86 -30.65
N ALA A 289 18.22 25.07 -30.93
CA ALA A 289 18.37 23.74 -30.35
C ALA A 289 18.45 23.78 -28.81
N TYR A 290 19.11 24.80 -28.26
CA TYR A 290 19.13 25.01 -26.81
C TYR A 290 17.77 25.44 -26.26
N ALA A 291 17.09 26.38 -26.93
CA ALA A 291 15.73 26.78 -26.56
C ALA A 291 14.78 25.58 -26.55
N ASP A 292 14.80 24.74 -27.59
CA ASP A 292 13.98 23.52 -27.68
C ASP A 292 14.26 22.56 -26.51
N LYS A 293 15.54 22.42 -26.12
CA LYS A 293 15.93 21.61 -24.96
C LYS A 293 15.33 22.19 -23.66
N ILE A 294 15.41 23.50 -23.45
CA ILE A 294 14.83 24.14 -22.27
C ILE A 294 13.30 24.03 -22.26
N THR A 295 12.65 24.24 -23.41
CA THR A 295 11.20 24.07 -23.56
C THR A 295 10.78 22.64 -23.23
N SER A 296 11.55 21.63 -23.63
CA SER A 296 11.26 20.22 -23.28
C SER A 296 11.36 19.94 -21.78
N LEU A 297 12.24 20.67 -21.06
CA LEU A 297 12.47 20.50 -19.62
C LEU A 297 11.42 21.21 -18.77
N LEU A 298 11.04 22.42 -19.18
CA LEU A 298 10.14 23.28 -18.40
C LEU A 298 8.68 23.22 -18.86
N GLY A 299 8.42 22.72 -20.08
CA GLY A 299 7.10 22.75 -20.70
C GLY A 299 6.64 24.16 -21.09
N SER A 300 7.57 25.12 -21.22
CA SER A 300 7.31 26.52 -21.58
C SER A 300 8.47 27.11 -22.36
N ASP A 301 8.21 28.15 -23.17
CA ASP A 301 9.22 28.86 -23.97
C ASP A 301 10.15 29.77 -23.13
N ALA A 302 10.40 29.37 -21.89
CA ALA A 302 11.30 30.05 -20.98
C ALA A 302 12.74 29.95 -21.47
N PHE A 303 13.51 31.03 -21.27
CA PHE A 303 14.94 31.03 -21.55
C PHE A 303 15.71 30.94 -20.24
N LEU A 304 16.47 29.86 -20.08
CA LEU A 304 17.45 29.74 -19.01
C LEU A 304 18.82 30.11 -19.55
N GLU A 305 19.58 30.93 -18.82
CA GLU A 305 20.98 31.19 -19.18
C GLU A 305 21.79 29.89 -19.08
N PRO A 306 22.73 29.59 -20.00
CA PRO A 306 23.61 28.43 -19.87
C PRO A 306 24.65 28.63 -18.76
N GLY A 307 24.97 27.56 -18.03
CA GLY A 307 26.03 27.51 -17.03
C GLY A 307 25.60 27.87 -15.60
N LEU A 308 24.29 27.90 -15.33
CA LEU A 308 23.77 28.15 -13.99
C LEU A 308 24.19 27.04 -13.01
N SER A 309 24.60 27.45 -11.81
CA SER A 309 24.74 26.55 -10.68
C SER A 309 23.37 26.00 -10.27
N PHE A 310 23.35 24.87 -9.54
CA PHE A 310 22.09 24.29 -9.06
C PHE A 310 21.24 25.29 -8.26
N HIS A 311 21.89 26.14 -7.45
CA HIS A 311 21.21 27.18 -6.68
C HIS A 311 20.59 28.25 -7.59
N ALA A 312 21.32 28.72 -8.61
CA ALA A 312 20.81 29.72 -9.53
C ALA A 312 19.70 29.15 -10.45
N PHE A 313 19.84 27.91 -10.89
CA PHE A 313 18.80 27.18 -11.62
C PHE A 313 17.52 27.05 -10.79
N LEU A 314 17.64 26.64 -9.52
CA LEU A 314 16.47 26.56 -8.63
C LEU A 314 15.86 27.92 -8.31
N ALA A 315 16.65 28.99 -8.27
CA ALA A 315 16.14 30.33 -8.00
C ALA A 315 15.38 30.94 -9.19
N ASP A 316 15.52 30.35 -10.39
CA ASP A 316 14.84 30.82 -11.59
C ASP A 316 13.31 30.71 -11.46
N ASN A 317 12.61 31.74 -11.94
CA ASN A 317 11.16 31.84 -11.80
C ASN A 317 10.41 30.76 -12.58
N ASP A 318 10.89 30.39 -13.76
CA ASP A 318 10.25 29.38 -14.60
C ASP A 318 10.50 27.98 -14.06
N VAL A 319 11.69 27.72 -13.51
CA VAL A 319 11.96 26.50 -12.74
C VAL A 319 11.06 26.42 -11.51
N GLN A 320 10.92 27.51 -10.75
CA GLN A 320 10.03 27.54 -9.59
C GLN A 320 8.55 27.36 -9.96
N LYS A 321 8.09 27.82 -11.14
CA LYS A 321 6.73 27.52 -11.63
C LYS A 321 6.52 26.02 -11.79
N VAL A 322 7.50 25.30 -12.35
CA VAL A 322 7.43 23.84 -12.46
C VAL A 322 7.42 23.17 -11.09
N VAL A 323 8.27 23.62 -10.15
CA VAL A 323 8.29 23.11 -8.77
C VAL A 323 6.93 23.30 -8.09
N ARG A 324 6.35 24.51 -8.15
CA ARG A 324 5.02 24.81 -7.60
C ARG A 324 3.92 23.95 -8.22
N THR A 325 3.97 23.77 -9.54
CA THR A 325 3.01 22.93 -10.27
C THR A 325 3.09 21.48 -9.81
N ASN A 326 4.31 20.95 -9.61
CA ASN A 326 4.52 19.62 -9.07
C ASN A 326 4.01 19.50 -7.62
N ILE A 327 4.26 20.50 -6.77
CA ILE A 327 3.74 20.53 -5.39
C ILE A 327 2.21 20.53 -5.39
N LYS A 328 1.57 21.36 -6.24
CA LYS A 328 0.12 21.40 -6.37
C LYS A 328 -0.47 20.08 -6.85
N ARG A 329 0.19 19.42 -7.81
CA ARG A 329 -0.24 18.10 -8.31
C ARG A 329 -0.05 17.00 -7.25
N ASP A 330 1.10 16.95 -6.61
CA ASP A 330 1.52 15.82 -5.78
C ASP A 330 0.98 15.93 -4.35
N LEU A 331 0.87 17.15 -3.80
CA LEU A 331 0.37 17.41 -2.44
C LEU A 331 -1.03 18.02 -2.40
N GLY A 332 -1.54 18.54 -3.53
CA GLY A 332 -2.86 19.17 -3.58
C GLY A 332 -2.93 20.54 -2.92
N ILE A 333 -1.79 21.20 -2.68
CA ILE A 333 -1.71 22.52 -2.04
C ILE A 333 -1.23 23.60 -3.01
N ASP A 334 -1.74 24.81 -2.85
CA ASP A 334 -1.24 25.99 -3.54
C ASP A 334 -0.34 26.79 -2.60
N ILE A 335 0.92 26.98 -2.99
CA ILE A 335 1.92 27.70 -2.19
C ILE A 335 2.17 29.13 -2.71
N GLY A 336 1.31 29.61 -3.61
CA GLY A 336 1.42 30.95 -4.19
C GLY A 336 2.74 31.15 -4.91
N ASN A 337 3.43 32.26 -4.65
CA ASN A 337 4.74 32.58 -5.25
C ASN A 337 5.94 32.21 -4.36
N ALA A 338 5.75 31.40 -3.32
CA ALA A 338 6.85 31.00 -2.45
C ALA A 338 7.94 30.26 -3.23
N VAL A 339 9.20 30.55 -2.89
CA VAL A 339 10.36 29.84 -3.42
C VAL A 339 10.64 28.62 -2.55
N VAL A 340 10.64 27.44 -3.16
CA VAL A 340 10.92 26.18 -2.46
C VAL A 340 12.29 25.67 -2.91
N ALA A 341 13.21 25.61 -1.96
CA ALA A 341 14.57 25.14 -2.18
C ALA A 341 15.11 24.42 -0.94
N PRO A 342 16.04 23.44 -1.08
CA PRO A 342 16.55 22.66 0.05
C PRO A 342 17.23 23.49 1.14
N ASN A 343 17.76 24.66 0.79
CA ASN A 343 18.40 25.60 1.70
C ASN A 343 17.44 26.59 2.38
N MET A 344 16.13 26.54 2.10
CA MET A 344 15.16 27.43 2.76
C MET A 344 15.13 27.18 4.28
N SER A 345 14.83 28.20 5.10
CA SER A 345 14.79 28.00 6.56
C SER A 345 13.67 27.02 6.97
N SER A 346 13.79 26.41 8.17
CA SER A 346 12.72 25.56 8.72
C SER A 346 11.41 26.33 8.90
N ALA A 347 11.47 27.59 9.36
CA ALA A 347 10.30 28.45 9.49
C ALA A 347 9.63 28.74 8.14
N SER A 348 10.43 28.99 7.10
CA SER A 348 9.91 29.19 5.74
C SER A 348 9.26 27.93 5.18
N PHE A 349 9.83 26.76 5.45
CA PHE A 349 9.23 25.50 5.03
C PHE A 349 7.92 25.23 5.77
N ASP A 350 7.91 25.53 7.07
CA ASP A 350 6.73 25.38 7.92
C ASP A 350 5.56 26.21 7.39
N ALA A 351 5.80 27.51 7.17
CA ALA A 351 4.79 28.45 6.73
C ALA A 351 4.27 28.17 5.31
N ASN A 352 5.15 27.81 4.37
CA ASN A 352 4.80 27.73 2.95
C ASN A 352 4.41 26.31 2.48
N VAL A 353 4.87 25.25 3.15
CA VAL A 353 4.66 23.87 2.69
C VAL A 353 3.95 23.05 3.76
N TYR A 354 4.51 22.98 4.97
CA TYR A 354 4.00 22.09 6.01
C TYR A 354 2.62 22.49 6.51
N ARG A 355 2.42 23.75 6.96
CA ARG A 355 1.12 24.22 7.49
C ARG A 355 -0.02 24.13 6.47
N PRO A 356 0.17 24.55 5.20
CA PRO A 356 -0.86 24.33 4.18
C PRO A 356 -1.16 22.85 3.94
N TYR A 357 -0.12 22.00 3.90
CA TYR A 357 -0.28 20.57 3.68
C TYR A 357 -1.00 19.87 4.83
N ILE A 358 -0.57 20.10 6.07
CA ILE A 358 -1.19 19.49 7.26
C ILE A 358 -2.63 19.98 7.42
N SER A 359 -2.92 21.24 7.11
CA SER A 359 -4.30 21.77 7.13
C SER A 359 -5.16 21.12 6.05
N LYS A 360 -4.61 20.91 4.85
CA LYS A 360 -5.30 20.20 3.76
C LYS A 360 -5.60 18.76 4.15
N VAL A 361 -4.63 18.04 4.73
CA VAL A 361 -4.84 16.67 5.23
C VAL A 361 -5.89 16.66 6.34
N ALA A 362 -5.80 17.58 7.32
CA ALA A 362 -6.79 17.69 8.39
C ALA A 362 -8.21 17.89 7.83
N ASN A 363 -8.36 18.78 6.84
CA ASN A 363 -9.64 19.03 6.19
C ASN A 363 -10.15 17.80 5.43
N ASP A 364 -9.29 17.12 4.66
CA ASP A 364 -9.68 15.90 3.93
C ASP A 364 -10.19 14.81 4.88
N LEU A 365 -9.52 14.60 6.02
CA LEU A 365 -9.93 13.62 7.02
C LEU A 365 -11.20 14.07 7.75
N ALA A 366 -11.31 15.37 8.07
CA ALA A 366 -12.50 15.96 8.71
C ALA A 366 -13.74 15.88 7.80
N ASP A 367 -13.59 16.05 6.50
CA ASP A 367 -14.70 15.95 5.54
C ASP A 367 -15.31 14.55 5.52
N VAL A 368 -14.50 13.51 5.73
CA VAL A 368 -15.00 12.12 5.85
C VAL A 368 -15.56 11.85 7.24
N ALA A 369 -14.94 12.38 8.30
CA ALA A 369 -15.30 12.04 9.67
C ALA A 369 -16.44 12.89 10.29
N ILE A 370 -16.58 14.15 9.87
CA ILE A 370 -17.39 15.16 10.58
C ILE A 370 -18.49 15.73 9.68
N ASN A 371 -18.22 15.92 8.39
CA ASN A 371 -19.17 16.57 7.49
C ASN A 371 -20.25 15.60 7.03
N ASN A 372 -21.26 15.39 7.89
CA ASN A 372 -22.34 14.43 7.68
C ASN A 372 -23.37 14.89 6.63
N ASP A 373 -23.44 16.19 6.33
CA ASP A 373 -24.41 16.76 5.38
C ASP A 373 -23.93 16.66 3.91
N ALA A 374 -22.62 16.49 3.70
CA ALA A 374 -22.04 16.34 2.38
C ALA A 374 -22.06 14.88 1.92
N ARG A 375 -22.41 14.65 0.65
CA ARG A 375 -22.33 13.32 0.04
C ARG A 375 -20.87 12.90 -0.15
N LEU A 376 -20.52 11.67 0.23
CA LEU A 376 -19.18 11.14 -0.04
C LEU A 376 -18.94 11.03 -1.55
N SER A 377 -17.83 11.59 -2.04
CA SER A 377 -17.48 11.52 -3.46
C SER A 377 -15.97 11.49 -3.70
N GLY A 378 -15.54 11.06 -4.89
CA GLY A 378 -14.13 11.05 -5.30
C GLY A 378 -13.23 10.33 -4.30
N THR A 379 -12.21 11.04 -3.80
CA THR A 379 -11.23 10.52 -2.84
C THR A 379 -11.82 10.21 -1.46
N GLN A 380 -12.85 10.94 -1.02
CA GLN A 380 -13.50 10.73 0.28
C GLN A 380 -14.23 9.38 0.30
N LEU A 381 -14.94 9.05 -0.78
CA LEU A 381 -15.64 7.77 -0.92
C LEU A 381 -14.66 6.59 -0.95
N ASP A 382 -13.55 6.71 -1.69
CA ASP A 382 -12.51 5.68 -1.74
C ASP A 382 -11.86 5.46 -0.37
N LEU A 383 -11.58 6.53 0.36
CA LEU A 383 -11.02 6.46 1.72
C LEU A 383 -11.99 5.77 2.69
N ALA A 384 -13.27 6.15 2.65
CA ALA A 384 -14.29 5.57 3.53
C ALA A 384 -14.54 4.08 3.22
N LYS A 385 -14.58 3.68 1.94
CA LYS A 385 -14.67 2.27 1.51
C LYS A 385 -13.49 1.44 2.00
N LYS A 386 -12.27 1.96 1.91
CA LYS A 386 -11.07 1.27 2.42
C LYS A 386 -11.11 1.12 3.93
N ALA A 387 -11.57 2.14 4.66
CA ALA A 387 -11.71 2.04 6.11
C ALA A 387 -12.79 1.03 6.50
N TYR A 388 -13.91 0.99 5.77
CA TYR A 388 -14.94 -0.03 5.94
C TYR A 388 -14.40 -1.45 5.75
N GLN A 389 -13.62 -1.68 4.69
CA GLN A 389 -12.96 -2.96 4.45
C GLN A 389 -11.99 -3.30 5.60
N ALA A 390 -11.15 -2.35 6.01
CA ALA A 390 -10.19 -2.54 7.10
C ALA A 390 -10.86 -2.81 8.46
N ALA A 391 -12.07 -2.29 8.68
CA ALA A 391 -12.85 -2.53 9.89
C ALA A 391 -13.53 -3.91 9.88
N THR A 392 -14.11 -4.31 8.74
CA THR A 392 -15.02 -5.47 8.66
C THR A 392 -14.35 -6.77 8.24
N LEU A 393 -13.36 -6.72 7.33
CA LEU A 393 -12.70 -7.90 6.81
C LEU A 393 -11.96 -8.69 7.88
N PRO A 394 -11.21 -8.08 8.82
CA PRO A 394 -10.51 -8.86 9.84
C PRO A 394 -11.46 -9.59 10.79
N ALA A 395 -12.56 -8.94 11.20
CA ALA A 395 -13.58 -9.58 12.02
C ALA A 395 -14.22 -10.76 11.28
N THR A 396 -14.52 -10.59 10.00
CA THR A 396 -15.07 -11.66 9.15
C THR A 396 -14.07 -12.81 8.97
N ALA A 397 -12.80 -12.50 8.73
CA ALA A 397 -11.73 -13.49 8.61
C ALA A 397 -11.53 -14.28 9.91
N LEU A 398 -11.55 -13.61 11.06
CA LEU A 398 -11.48 -14.26 12.37
C LEU A 398 -12.65 -15.24 12.58
N LEU A 399 -13.88 -14.81 12.25
CA LEU A 399 -15.06 -15.65 12.39
C LEU A 399 -15.03 -16.86 11.43
N LEU A 400 -14.64 -16.65 10.18
CA LEU A 400 -14.50 -17.73 9.20
C LEU A 400 -13.42 -18.73 9.60
N SER A 401 -12.29 -18.24 10.12
CA SER A 401 -11.20 -19.07 10.61
C SER A 401 -11.62 -19.90 11.84
N LEU A 402 -12.29 -19.29 12.82
CA LEU A 402 -12.84 -20.01 13.97
C LEU A 402 -13.92 -21.03 13.56
N ALA A 403 -14.79 -20.68 12.61
CA ALA A 403 -15.80 -21.60 12.08
C ALA A 403 -15.15 -22.79 11.34
N GLY A 404 -14.11 -22.53 10.54
CA GLY A 404 -13.29 -23.55 9.89
C GLY A 404 -12.64 -24.48 10.90
N ALA A 405 -11.92 -23.91 11.89
CA ALA A 405 -11.31 -24.67 12.97
C ALA A 405 -12.35 -25.54 13.71
N ALA A 406 -13.50 -24.98 14.09
CA ALA A 406 -14.57 -25.70 14.78
C ALA A 406 -15.11 -26.88 13.95
N LEU A 407 -15.40 -26.65 12.66
CA LEU A 407 -15.84 -27.69 11.73
C LEU A 407 -14.81 -28.82 11.63
N HIS A 408 -13.54 -28.47 11.49
CA HIS A 408 -12.47 -29.45 11.29
C HIS A 408 -12.10 -30.18 12.59
N VAL A 409 -12.19 -29.55 13.76
CA VAL A 409 -12.09 -30.23 15.06
C VAL A 409 -13.23 -31.24 15.21
N PHE A 410 -14.46 -30.85 14.90
CA PHE A 410 -15.61 -31.77 14.90
C PHE A 410 -15.39 -32.97 13.97
N LYS A 411 -14.90 -32.75 12.74
CA LYS A 411 -14.64 -33.84 11.79
C LYS A 411 -13.49 -34.72 12.23
N PHE A 412 -12.38 -34.14 12.67
CA PHE A 412 -11.19 -34.86 13.13
C PHE A 412 -11.54 -35.80 14.28
N THR A 413 -12.21 -35.27 15.31
CA THR A 413 -12.66 -36.05 16.48
C THR A 413 -13.69 -37.13 16.09
N SER A 414 -14.60 -36.83 15.16
CA SER A 414 -15.53 -37.83 14.61
C SER A 414 -14.81 -38.97 13.89
N TYR A 415 -13.75 -38.68 13.13
CA TYR A 415 -12.95 -39.73 12.48
C TYR A 415 -12.09 -40.50 13.47
N LEU A 416 -11.56 -39.87 14.53
CA LEU A 416 -10.89 -40.57 15.63
C LEU A 416 -11.84 -41.53 16.35
N ALA A 417 -13.06 -41.09 16.66
CA ALA A 417 -14.10 -41.93 17.25
C ALA A 417 -14.47 -43.10 16.32
N GLN A 418 -14.53 -42.84 15.01
CA GLN A 418 -14.75 -43.87 14.00
C GLN A 418 -13.62 -44.90 13.96
N ALA A 419 -12.35 -44.46 13.94
CA ALA A 419 -11.18 -45.33 13.98
C ALA A 419 -11.15 -46.18 15.25
N TYR A 420 -11.43 -45.56 16.41
CA TYR A 420 -11.58 -46.27 17.68
C TYR A 420 -12.69 -47.32 17.64
N GLY A 421 -13.84 -46.97 17.05
CA GLY A 421 -14.94 -47.90 16.81
C GLY A 421 -14.52 -49.13 16.00
N PHE A 422 -13.74 -48.95 14.93
CA PHE A 422 -13.19 -50.06 14.14
C PHE A 422 -12.22 -50.92 14.96
N MET A 423 -11.30 -50.30 15.71
CA MET A 423 -10.35 -51.03 16.57
C MET A 423 -11.07 -51.88 17.63
N ARG A 424 -12.11 -51.32 18.27
CA ARG A 424 -12.90 -52.00 19.31
C ARG A 424 -14.03 -52.87 18.76
N GLY A 425 -14.24 -52.92 17.45
CA GLY A 425 -15.34 -53.67 16.82
C GLY A 425 -16.73 -53.16 17.21
N SER A 426 -16.85 -51.89 17.60
CA SER A 426 -18.11 -51.26 17.95
C SER A 426 -18.78 -50.71 16.69
N LEU A 427 -19.89 -51.32 16.27
CA LEU A 427 -20.70 -50.85 15.14
C LEU A 427 -21.28 -49.45 15.38
N ARG A 428 -21.64 -49.14 16.64
CA ARG A 428 -22.18 -47.83 17.05
C ARG A 428 -21.20 -46.69 16.80
N LEU A 429 -19.91 -46.90 17.07
CA LEU A 429 -18.84 -45.92 16.87
C LEU A 429 -18.30 -45.91 15.44
N SER A 430 -18.19 -47.07 14.79
CA SER A 430 -17.62 -47.17 13.44
C SER A 430 -18.56 -46.70 12.32
N HIS A 431 -19.88 -46.92 12.47
CA HIS A 431 -20.87 -46.61 11.43
C HIS A 431 -22.09 -45.82 11.94
N GLY A 432 -22.34 -45.81 13.26
CA GLY A 432 -23.49 -45.12 13.84
C GLY A 432 -23.31 -43.61 14.00
N ARG A 433 -24.42 -42.93 14.35
CA ARG A 433 -24.46 -41.49 14.65
C ARG A 433 -23.60 -41.09 15.86
N PHE A 434 -23.15 -42.06 16.65
CA PHE A 434 -22.40 -41.83 17.89
C PHE A 434 -21.02 -41.20 17.66
N LYS A 435 -20.39 -41.41 16.48
CA LYS A 435 -19.15 -40.71 16.13
C LYS A 435 -19.34 -39.19 16.04
N PHE A 436 -20.46 -38.75 15.48
CA PHE A 436 -20.82 -37.34 15.40
C PHE A 436 -21.18 -36.80 16.78
N ALA A 437 -21.88 -37.58 17.61
CA ALA A 437 -22.14 -37.19 19.01
C ALA A 437 -20.84 -36.98 19.79
N THR A 438 -19.82 -37.82 19.56
CA THR A 438 -18.49 -37.66 20.16
C THR A 438 -17.82 -36.37 19.67
N GLY A 439 -17.83 -36.11 18.36
CA GLY A 439 -17.25 -34.88 17.83
C GLY A 439 -17.96 -33.62 18.33
N THR A 440 -19.30 -33.63 18.40
CA THR A 440 -20.10 -32.54 18.97
C THR A 440 -19.77 -32.34 20.45
N ALA A 441 -19.68 -33.43 21.23
CA ALA A 441 -19.34 -33.34 22.65
C ALA A 441 -17.95 -32.74 22.87
N VAL A 442 -16.94 -33.18 22.12
CA VAL A 442 -15.57 -32.62 22.24
C VAL A 442 -15.55 -31.14 21.87
N LEU A 443 -16.20 -30.76 20.77
CA LEU A 443 -16.27 -29.36 20.35
C LEU A 443 -16.99 -28.49 21.39
N LEU A 444 -18.19 -28.89 21.83
CA LEU A 444 -18.98 -28.11 22.79
C LEU A 444 -18.29 -28.03 24.16
N CYS A 445 -17.72 -29.13 24.66
CA CYS A 445 -16.97 -29.11 25.91
C CYS A 445 -15.73 -28.22 25.79
N GLY A 446 -14.99 -28.31 24.68
CA GLY A 446 -13.81 -27.47 24.43
C GLY A 446 -14.17 -25.98 24.41
N VAL A 447 -15.14 -25.58 23.59
CA VAL A 447 -15.59 -24.18 23.51
C VAL A 447 -16.16 -23.69 24.84
N SER A 448 -16.97 -24.51 25.52
CA SER A 448 -17.54 -24.15 26.84
C SER A 448 -16.45 -23.96 27.88
N MET A 449 -15.43 -24.82 27.89
CA MET A 449 -14.29 -24.68 28.78
C MET A 449 -13.52 -23.39 28.50
N MET A 450 -13.26 -23.06 27.22
CA MET A 450 -12.61 -21.80 26.84
C MET A 450 -13.44 -20.58 27.28
N LEU A 451 -14.77 -20.61 27.13
CA LEU A 451 -15.66 -19.53 27.58
C LEU A 451 -15.72 -19.40 29.10
N ILE A 452 -15.66 -20.51 29.84
CA ILE A 452 -15.63 -20.51 31.32
C ILE A 452 -14.32 -19.95 31.83
N MET A 453 -13.19 -20.28 31.19
CA MET A 453 -11.89 -19.68 31.52
C MET A 453 -11.90 -18.17 31.25
N GLY A 454 -12.60 -17.75 30.19
CA GLY A 454 -12.88 -16.35 29.89
C GLY A 454 -11.61 -15.53 29.60
N ASP A 455 -11.76 -14.21 29.71
CA ASP A 455 -10.71 -13.25 29.41
C ASP A 455 -10.82 -11.99 30.29
N ARG A 456 -9.89 -11.05 30.13
CA ARG A 456 -9.83 -9.81 30.91
C ARG A 456 -10.57 -8.64 30.27
N VAL A 457 -10.94 -8.72 29.00
CA VAL A 457 -11.53 -7.64 28.19
C VAL A 457 -13.06 -7.72 28.23
N THR A 458 -13.66 -8.84 27.85
CA THR A 458 -15.13 -8.94 27.73
C THR A 458 -15.92 -8.78 29.03
N PRO A 459 -15.35 -9.03 30.23
CA PRO A 459 -16.06 -8.77 31.47
C PRO A 459 -16.13 -7.29 31.85
N THR A 460 -15.29 -6.41 31.29
CA THR A 460 -15.17 -5.00 31.72
C THR A 460 -16.46 -4.21 31.47
N ALA A 461 -16.65 -3.14 32.25
CA ALA A 461 -17.83 -2.29 32.09
C ALA A 461 -17.76 -1.53 30.76
N THR A 462 -16.58 -1.07 30.37
CA THR A 462 -16.40 -0.36 29.10
C THR A 462 -16.69 -1.26 27.91
N TYR A 463 -16.18 -2.50 27.90
CA TYR A 463 -16.45 -3.44 26.79
C TYR A 463 -17.95 -3.66 26.58
N ARG A 464 -18.70 -3.88 27.66
CA ARG A 464 -20.16 -4.07 27.58
C ARG A 464 -20.89 -2.81 27.11
N ALA A 465 -20.42 -1.62 27.51
CA ALA A 465 -21.01 -0.35 27.12
C ALA A 465 -20.73 0.02 25.66
N ILE A 466 -19.56 -0.37 25.12
CA ILE A 466 -19.20 -0.10 23.73
C ILE A 466 -19.67 -1.20 22.79
N SER A 467 -19.89 -2.44 23.24
CA SER A 467 -20.33 -3.54 22.37
C SER A 467 -21.73 -3.28 21.81
N ASN A 468 -21.94 -3.52 20.51
CA ASN A 468 -23.28 -3.51 19.93
C ASN A 468 -24.12 -4.68 20.44
N ASP A 469 -25.44 -4.54 20.40
CA ASP A 469 -26.36 -5.66 20.61
C ASP A 469 -26.52 -6.50 19.32
N GLY A 470 -26.92 -7.76 19.49
CA GLY A 470 -27.26 -8.65 18.39
C GLY A 470 -26.33 -9.86 18.22
N ILE A 471 -26.70 -10.72 17.26
CA ILE A 471 -26.06 -12.03 17.05
C ILE A 471 -24.59 -11.86 16.65
N TYR A 472 -24.30 -10.98 15.69
CA TYR A 472 -22.94 -10.76 15.20
C TYR A 472 -21.99 -10.34 16.34
N SER A 473 -22.39 -9.32 17.10
CA SER A 473 -21.62 -8.82 18.23
C SER A 473 -21.44 -9.88 19.33
N THR A 474 -22.48 -10.67 19.62
CA THR A 474 -22.40 -11.78 20.58
C THR A 474 -21.38 -12.84 20.14
N VAL A 475 -21.38 -13.19 18.85
CA VAL A 475 -20.43 -14.17 18.31
C VAL A 475 -19.01 -13.62 18.39
N VAL A 476 -18.77 -12.35 18.05
CA VAL A 476 -17.43 -11.75 18.17
C VAL A 476 -17.00 -11.62 19.62
N ARG A 477 -17.89 -11.26 20.55
CA ARG A 477 -17.60 -11.27 21.98
C ARG A 477 -17.13 -12.64 22.45
N ASN A 478 -17.83 -13.70 22.08
CA ASN A 478 -17.42 -15.05 22.41
C ASN A 478 -16.08 -15.41 21.75
N ALA A 479 -15.86 -14.97 20.50
CA ALA A 479 -14.60 -15.16 19.80
C ALA A 479 -13.43 -14.46 20.51
N VAL A 480 -13.61 -13.24 21.02
CA VAL A 480 -12.62 -12.52 21.83
C VAL A 480 -12.37 -13.25 23.15
N SER A 481 -13.43 -13.72 23.81
CA SER A 481 -13.32 -14.34 25.13
C SER A 481 -12.56 -15.66 25.13
N ILE A 482 -12.66 -16.45 24.06
CA ILE A 482 -11.92 -17.72 23.96
C ILE A 482 -10.44 -17.56 23.60
N GLN A 483 -10.00 -16.37 23.16
CA GLN A 483 -8.65 -16.19 22.60
C GLN A 483 -7.50 -16.62 23.51
N PRO A 484 -7.48 -16.32 24.82
CA PRO A 484 -6.36 -16.74 25.67
C PRO A 484 -6.19 -18.26 25.72
N SER A 485 -7.30 -18.98 25.81
CA SER A 485 -7.30 -20.45 25.80
C SER A 485 -6.98 -21.00 24.41
N PHE A 486 -7.50 -20.34 23.37
CA PHE A 486 -7.25 -20.70 21.98
C PHE A 486 -5.78 -20.49 21.59
N GLU A 487 -5.11 -19.47 22.12
CA GLU A 487 -3.67 -19.22 21.95
C GLU A 487 -2.82 -20.33 22.57
N THR A 488 -3.21 -20.84 23.74
CA THR A 488 -2.55 -22.00 24.36
C THR A 488 -2.67 -23.24 23.46
N PHE A 489 -3.86 -23.48 22.91
CA PHE A 489 -4.10 -24.58 21.98
C PHE A 489 -3.34 -24.42 20.65
N SER A 490 -3.32 -23.22 20.11
CA SER A 490 -2.54 -22.83 18.95
C SER A 490 -1.04 -23.08 19.13
N THR A 491 -0.48 -22.63 20.25
CA THR A 491 0.94 -22.85 20.59
C THR A 491 1.29 -24.33 20.59
N ALA A 492 0.43 -25.19 21.16
CA ALA A 492 0.63 -26.63 21.16
C ALA A 492 0.57 -27.26 19.75
N LEU A 493 -0.21 -26.70 18.82
CA LEU A 493 -0.23 -27.17 17.43
C LEU A 493 0.94 -26.62 16.61
N ALA A 494 1.42 -25.41 16.92
CA ALA A 494 2.56 -24.82 16.26
C ALA A 494 3.86 -25.62 16.50
N THR A 495 3.99 -26.32 17.64
CA THR A 495 5.15 -27.18 17.93
C THR A 495 5.30 -28.37 16.97
N THR A 496 4.30 -28.66 16.14
CA THR A 496 4.41 -29.67 15.06
C THR A 496 5.41 -29.27 13.96
N GLY A 497 5.80 -27.99 13.88
CA GLY A 497 6.73 -27.46 12.88
C GLY A 497 6.09 -27.13 11.52
N LEU A 498 4.83 -27.52 11.28
CA LEU A 498 4.14 -27.21 10.03
C LEU A 498 3.88 -25.71 9.91
N TRP A 499 3.45 -25.07 10.99
CA TRP A 499 3.25 -23.63 11.03
C TRP A 499 4.53 -22.85 10.71
N SER A 500 5.70 -23.25 11.26
CA SER A 500 6.96 -22.56 10.99
C SER A 500 7.37 -22.62 9.52
N VAL A 501 7.06 -23.71 8.81
CA VAL A 501 7.34 -23.80 7.37
C VAL A 501 6.44 -22.84 6.58
N VAL A 502 5.15 -22.84 6.91
CA VAL A 502 4.14 -22.06 6.18
C VAL A 502 4.24 -20.56 6.46
N SER A 503 4.56 -20.19 7.71
CA SER A 503 4.65 -18.78 8.13
C SER A 503 5.90 -18.05 7.65
N THR A 504 6.90 -18.73 7.08
CA THR A 504 8.12 -18.09 6.56
C THR A 504 7.87 -17.01 5.50
N THR A 505 6.75 -17.09 4.79
CA THR A 505 6.34 -16.14 3.75
C THR A 505 5.43 -15.03 4.27
N LEU A 506 4.99 -15.14 5.52
CA LEU A 506 4.10 -14.20 6.18
C LEU A 506 4.92 -13.15 6.94
N PRO A 507 4.41 -11.91 7.06
CA PRO A 507 5.08 -10.85 7.81
C PRO A 507 5.17 -11.18 9.31
N ASN A 508 6.14 -10.60 10.01
CA ASN A 508 6.21 -10.77 11.46
C ASN A 508 5.23 -9.80 12.14
N PRO A 509 4.45 -10.23 13.14
CA PRO A 509 3.57 -9.33 13.86
C PRO A 509 4.37 -8.36 14.73
N GLU A 510 4.15 -7.06 14.53
CA GLU A 510 4.73 -6.00 15.35
C GLU A 510 3.73 -5.60 16.46
N PRO A 511 4.10 -5.70 17.76
CA PRO A 511 3.23 -5.26 18.85
C PRO A 511 3.04 -3.73 18.81
N TYR A 512 1.91 -3.25 19.35
CA TYR A 512 1.78 -1.82 19.66
C TYR A 512 2.80 -1.47 20.75
N LEU A 513 3.84 -0.71 20.40
CA LEU A 513 4.70 -0.09 21.40
C LEU A 513 3.85 0.96 22.13
N ALA A 514 3.61 0.76 23.42
CA ALA A 514 2.99 1.77 24.25
C ALA A 514 3.92 2.99 24.31
N ASN A 515 3.58 4.07 23.62
CA ASN A 515 4.30 5.32 23.75
C ASN A 515 4.01 5.93 25.13
N VAL A 516 5.01 5.86 26.00
CA VAL A 516 5.11 6.63 27.23
C VAL A 516 5.23 8.12 26.87
N SER A 517 4.37 8.94 27.49
CA SER A 517 4.38 10.43 27.52
C SER A 517 3.57 11.16 26.44
N ARG A 518 2.35 11.55 26.82
CA ARG A 518 1.42 12.41 26.08
C ARG A 518 1.60 13.90 26.43
N GLU A 519 2.81 14.33 26.78
CA GLU A 519 2.99 15.66 27.39
C GLU A 519 3.25 16.82 26.41
N THR A 520 3.36 16.61 25.09
CA THR A 520 3.86 17.70 24.21
C THR A 520 3.14 17.93 22.88
N THR A 521 2.02 17.28 22.56
CA THR A 521 1.37 17.43 21.24
C THR A 521 0.03 18.16 21.22
N ALA A 522 -0.64 18.35 22.36
CA ALA A 522 -1.94 19.04 22.39
C ALA A 522 -1.83 20.58 22.26
N SER A 523 -0.64 21.16 22.45
CA SER A 523 -0.46 22.62 22.42
C SER A 523 -0.06 23.18 21.05
N THR A 524 0.37 22.38 20.07
CA THR A 524 0.97 22.90 18.83
C THR A 524 -0.03 23.32 17.74
N VAL A 525 -1.35 23.18 17.98
CA VAL A 525 -2.39 23.80 17.14
C VAL A 525 -2.83 25.18 17.68
N ALA A 526 -2.41 25.54 18.90
CA ALA A 526 -2.62 26.86 19.50
C ALA A 526 -1.27 27.37 20.06
N ASP A 527 -0.59 28.18 19.27
CA ASP A 527 0.69 28.85 19.54
C ASP A 527 1.98 28.02 19.38
N ALA A 528 2.97 28.71 18.82
CA ALA A 528 4.23 28.19 18.32
C ALA A 528 5.39 28.58 19.25
N ASP A 529 6.25 27.61 19.61
CA ASP A 529 7.72 27.76 19.65
C ASP A 529 8.39 26.36 19.83
N PRO A 530 9.56 26.06 19.22
CA PRO A 530 10.14 24.72 19.21
C PRO A 530 11.42 24.59 20.06
N THR A 531 11.49 23.60 20.94
CA THR A 531 12.77 23.03 21.38
C THR A 531 12.67 21.52 21.58
N GLU A 532 13.51 20.83 20.80
CA GLU A 532 14.13 19.51 21.01
C GLU A 532 13.29 18.33 21.51
N ALA A 533 13.16 17.32 20.63
CA ALA A 533 13.32 15.91 21.01
C ALA A 533 13.57 15.07 19.73
N GLU A 534 14.78 14.54 19.59
CA GLU A 534 15.07 13.41 18.72
C GLU A 534 14.48 12.13 19.34
N THR A 535 13.63 11.41 18.60
CA THR A 535 13.55 9.94 18.67
C THR A 535 12.94 9.40 17.39
N GLY A 536 13.60 8.38 16.82
CA GLY A 536 13.22 7.73 15.57
C GLY A 536 11.94 6.90 15.69
N LEU A 537 11.10 7.00 14.67
CA LEU A 537 9.96 6.12 14.43
C LEU A 537 9.83 5.88 12.92
N THR A 538 10.65 4.94 12.42
CA THR A 538 10.43 4.28 11.13
C THR A 538 9.51 3.09 11.35
N ASN A 539 8.23 3.26 11.03
CA ASN A 539 7.22 2.24 10.67
C ASN A 539 5.86 2.72 11.15
N ILE A 540 5.05 3.25 10.24
CA ILE A 540 3.72 3.73 10.57
C ILE A 540 2.75 3.44 9.39
N PRO A 541 1.72 2.60 9.58
CA PRO A 541 0.61 2.45 8.63
C PRO A 541 -0.55 3.39 8.97
N ILE A 542 -1.10 4.14 7.98
CA ILE A 542 -2.54 4.24 7.56
C ILE A 542 -2.55 4.66 6.03
N PRO A 543 -3.67 5.06 5.39
CA PRO A 543 -4.09 4.59 4.09
C PRO A 543 -3.51 5.46 2.96
N THR A 544 -2.40 5.05 2.37
CA THR A 544 -1.99 5.63 1.09
C THR A 544 -2.76 4.95 -0.05
N PRO A 545 -3.32 5.70 -1.01
CA PRO A 545 -3.81 5.12 -2.24
C PRO A 545 -2.65 4.44 -2.99
N ARG A 546 -2.99 3.33 -3.64
CA ARG A 546 -2.11 2.51 -4.50
C ARG A 546 -1.27 3.42 -5.42
N PRO A 547 0.03 3.16 -5.62
CA PRO A 547 0.67 3.58 -6.85
C PRO A 547 -0.12 2.94 -8.01
N LYS A 548 -0.54 3.74 -8.99
CA LYS A 548 -1.14 3.18 -10.20
C LYS A 548 -0.13 2.20 -10.83
N ALA A 549 -0.56 0.96 -11.05
CA ALA A 549 0.15 -0.01 -11.86
C ALA A 549 0.12 0.42 -13.33
#